data_AF-D7LMD1-F1
#
_entry.id   AF-D7LMD1-F1
#
_cell.length_a   1.000
_cell.length_b   1.000
_cell.length_c   1.000
_cell.angle_alpha   90.00
_cell.angle_beta   90.00
_cell.angle_gamma   90.00
#
_symmetry.space_group_name_H-M   'P 1'
#
loop_
_entity.id
_entity.type
_entity.pdbx_description
1 polymer ?
#
loop_
_entity_poly.entity_id
_entity_poly.type
_entity_poly.pdbx_seq_one_letter_code
_entity_poly.pdbx_strand_id
1 'polypeptide(L)'
;MSKTELSTSTEEDGGSRSCCVKCGEPFCINCKVPWHSNLSCDDYKRLGPNPTKNDIKLKVLANQQKWRQCGKCQHMIARIEGCNVVICRCGYKFCYKCGAEWKEGGCTHRVTHGLINCGICIVLVLIIASLLILMAYGLMACGYSFCYTCGAK
;
A
#
# COMPACT_ATOMS: atom_id res chain seq x y z
N MET A 1 35.44 53.40 4.13
CA MET A 1 35.32 51.96 4.44
C MET A 1 33.88 51.68 4.83
N SER A 2 33.38 50.55 4.37
CA SER A 2 31.99 50.30 3.94
C SER A 2 30.92 50.41 5.03
N LYS A 3 29.78 51.01 4.65
CA LYS A 3 28.49 50.85 5.33
C LYS A 3 28.00 49.41 5.09
N THR A 4 27.81 48.65 6.16
CA THR A 4 26.99 47.44 6.14
C THR A 4 25.54 47.89 6.31
N GLU A 5 24.86 48.17 5.20
CA GLU A 5 23.42 48.33 5.21
C GLU A 5 22.77 46.94 5.17
N LEU A 6 22.19 46.61 6.31
CA LEU A 6 21.18 45.60 6.53
C LEU A 6 20.00 45.90 5.59
N SER A 7 19.99 45.27 4.40
CA SER A 7 18.83 45.32 3.51
C SER A 7 17.76 44.37 4.02
N THR A 8 16.77 44.98 4.65
CA THR A 8 15.35 44.63 4.62
C THR A 8 15.02 43.57 3.56
N SER A 9 14.82 42.33 4.01
CA SER A 9 14.11 41.33 3.24
C SER A 9 12.66 41.79 3.12
N THR A 10 12.30 42.29 1.95
CA THR A 10 10.92 42.49 1.53
C THR A 10 10.16 41.18 1.73
N GLU A 11 9.05 41.28 2.47
CA GLU A 11 8.03 40.26 2.58
C GLU A 11 7.39 40.05 1.21
N GLU A 12 7.97 39.16 0.41
CA GLU A 12 7.28 38.54 -0.71
C GLU A 12 7.23 37.05 -0.44
N ASP A 13 6.04 36.47 -0.58
CA ASP A 13 5.59 35.11 -0.28
C ASP A 13 6.25 34.01 -1.15
N GLY A 14 7.54 34.18 -1.45
CA GLY A 14 8.38 33.28 -2.24
C GLY A 14 9.44 32.66 -1.35
N GLY A 15 9.29 31.37 -1.03
CA GLY A 15 10.09 30.66 -0.03
C GLY A 15 11.61 30.88 -0.13
N SER A 16 12.30 30.81 1.02
CA SER A 16 13.73 31.13 1.11
C SER A 16 14.62 30.19 0.26
N ARG A 17 15.49 30.79 -0.56
CA ARG A 17 16.52 30.09 -1.35
C ARG A 17 17.68 29.66 -0.47
N SER A 18 18.13 28.42 -0.62
CA SER A 18 19.40 27.96 -0.06
C SER A 18 20.15 27.09 -1.07
N CYS A 19 21.46 26.93 -0.90
CA CYS A 19 22.29 26.08 -1.76
C CYS A 19 22.81 24.89 -0.95
N CYS A 20 22.77 23.71 -1.54
CA CYS A 20 23.35 22.52 -0.91
C CYS A 20 24.88 22.66 -0.83
N VAL A 21 25.46 22.48 0.36
CA VAL A 21 26.91 22.58 0.56
C VAL A 21 27.71 21.48 -0.16
N LYS A 22 27.07 20.37 -0.54
CA LYS A 22 27.73 19.24 -1.21
C LYS A 22 27.73 19.34 -2.73
N CYS A 23 26.61 19.75 -3.34
CA CYS A 23 26.45 19.80 -4.80
C CYS A 23 26.28 21.21 -5.36
N GLY A 24 26.14 22.24 -4.52
CA GLY A 24 25.94 23.62 -4.94
C GLY A 24 24.55 23.93 -5.52
N GLU A 25 23.68 22.92 -5.68
CA GLU A 25 22.36 23.14 -6.27
C GLU A 25 21.46 23.99 -5.36
N PRO A 26 20.80 25.02 -5.91
CA PRO A 26 19.85 25.83 -5.17
C PRO A 26 18.51 25.09 -5.00
N PHE A 27 17.97 25.12 -3.79
CA PHE A 27 16.70 24.52 -3.44
C PHE A 27 15.87 25.48 -2.57
N CYS A 28 14.55 25.29 -2.58
CA CYS A 28 13.64 26.01 -1.72
C CYS A 28 13.59 25.34 -0.34
N ILE A 29 13.84 26.08 0.76
CA ILE A 29 13.84 25.52 2.12
C ILE A 29 12.44 25.04 2.52
N ASN A 30 11.40 25.80 2.15
CA ASN A 30 10.02 25.51 2.52
C ASN A 30 9.46 24.30 1.76
N CYS A 31 9.79 24.20 0.48
CA CYS A 31 9.25 23.16 -0.40
C CYS A 31 10.18 21.93 -0.54
N LYS A 32 11.47 22.03 -0.21
CA LYS A 32 12.49 20.96 -0.36
C LYS A 32 12.61 20.40 -1.78
N VAL A 33 12.42 21.27 -2.76
CA VAL A 33 12.47 21.00 -4.21
C VAL A 33 13.52 21.91 -4.86
N PRO A 34 13.96 21.62 -6.10
CA PRO A 34 14.80 22.55 -6.85
C PRO A 34 14.22 23.97 -6.87
N TRP A 35 15.11 24.97 -6.85
CA TRP A 35 14.71 26.37 -6.76
C TRP A 35 13.72 26.80 -7.86
N HIS A 36 12.66 27.51 -7.47
CA HIS A 36 11.62 28.02 -8.36
C HIS A 36 11.41 29.53 -8.16
N SER A 37 12.12 30.36 -8.92
CA SER A 37 12.08 31.83 -8.76
C SER A 37 10.78 32.49 -9.21
N ASN A 38 10.02 31.85 -10.10
CA ASN A 38 8.91 32.50 -10.82
C ASN A 38 7.53 32.11 -10.28
N LEU A 39 7.49 31.32 -9.19
CA LEU A 39 6.26 30.72 -8.67
C LEU A 39 6.32 30.74 -7.15
N SER A 40 5.19 31.04 -6.50
CA SER A 40 5.04 30.77 -5.06
C SER A 40 5.18 29.27 -4.80
N CYS A 41 5.47 28.90 -3.54
CA CYS A 41 5.57 27.50 -3.15
C CYS A 41 4.27 26.72 -3.44
N ASP A 42 3.12 27.38 -3.33
CA ASP A 42 1.82 26.77 -3.61
C ASP A 42 1.53 26.70 -5.11
N ASP A 43 1.88 27.73 -5.89
CA ASP A 43 1.78 27.68 -7.35
C ASP A 43 2.63 26.58 -7.95
N TYR A 44 3.87 26.45 -7.47
CA TYR A 44 4.78 25.39 -7.89
C TYR A 44 4.19 24.00 -7.63
N LYS A 45 3.58 23.78 -6.45
CA LYS A 45 2.89 22.52 -6.14
C LYS A 45 1.67 22.28 -7.03
N ARG A 46 0.86 23.31 -7.30
CA ARG A 46 -0.35 23.20 -8.14
C ARG A 46 -0.02 22.88 -9.59
N LEU A 47 1.04 23.49 -10.13
CA LEU A 47 1.44 23.31 -11.52
C LEU A 47 2.02 21.92 -11.81
N GLY A 48 2.39 21.16 -10.77
CA GLY A 48 2.93 19.82 -10.93
C GLY A 48 4.28 19.88 -11.64
N PRO A 49 5.38 20.13 -10.91
CA PRO A 49 6.68 20.33 -11.52
C PRO A 49 7.12 19.11 -12.34
N ASN A 50 8.05 19.35 -13.28
CA ASN A 50 8.60 18.28 -14.10
C ASN A 50 9.11 17.13 -13.23
N PRO A 51 8.72 15.88 -13.52
CA PRO A 51 9.10 14.74 -12.71
C PRO A 51 10.61 14.58 -12.72
N THR A 52 11.21 14.42 -11.54
CA THR A 52 12.64 14.15 -11.43
C THR A 52 12.97 12.77 -12.00
N LYS A 53 14.25 12.49 -12.26
CA LYS A 53 14.70 11.14 -12.68
C LYS A 53 14.23 10.04 -11.71
N ASN A 54 14.20 10.35 -10.41
CA ASN A 54 13.72 9.43 -9.39
C ASN A 54 12.21 9.23 -9.46
N ASP A 55 11.43 10.28 -9.75
CA ASP A 55 9.97 10.17 -9.94
C ASP A 55 9.63 9.31 -11.16
N ILE A 56 10.40 9.46 -12.24
CA ILE A 56 10.27 8.61 -13.43
C ILE A 56 10.56 7.14 -13.07
N LYS A 57 11.67 6.89 -12.37
CA LYS A 57 12.03 5.53 -11.92
C LYS A 57 10.96 4.94 -10.99
N LEU A 58 10.42 5.74 -10.08
CA LEU A 58 9.32 5.34 -9.20
C LEU A 58 8.06 5.01 -9.99
N LYS A 59 7.71 5.79 -11.01
CA LYS A 59 6.55 5.48 -11.88
C LYS A 59 6.74 4.19 -12.66
N VAL A 60 7.95 3.93 -13.17
CA VAL A 60 8.28 2.66 -13.86
C VAL A 60 8.10 1.48 -12.90
N LEU A 61 8.68 1.56 -11.71
CA LEU A 61 8.54 0.54 -10.67
C LEU A 61 7.08 0.36 -10.24
N ALA A 62 6.35 1.45 -10.08
CA ALA A 62 4.92 1.43 -9.74
C ALA A 62 4.10 0.71 -10.81
N ASN A 63 4.39 0.93 -12.09
CA ASN A 63 3.71 0.20 -13.17
C ASN A 63 4.04 -1.29 -13.16
N GLN A 64 5.30 -1.66 -12.93
CA GLN A 64 5.73 -3.06 -12.83
C GLN A 64 5.07 -3.79 -11.65
N GLN A 65 5.03 -3.14 -10.49
CA GLN A 65 4.48 -3.68 -9.25
C GLN A 65 2.97 -3.41 -9.08
N LYS A 66 2.33 -2.79 -10.08
CA LYS A 66 0.92 -2.38 -10.06
C LYS A 66 0.56 -1.55 -8.82
N TRP A 67 1.46 -0.66 -8.41
CA TRP A 67 1.18 0.35 -7.39
C TRP A 67 0.22 1.40 -7.92
N ARG A 68 -0.61 1.93 -7.03
CA ARG A 68 -1.62 2.93 -7.41
C ARG A 68 -1.45 4.22 -6.63
N GLN A 69 -1.51 5.32 -7.35
CA GLN A 69 -1.48 6.66 -6.77
C GLN A 69 -2.86 7.06 -6.26
N CYS A 70 -2.90 7.69 -5.08
CA CYS A 70 -4.14 8.24 -4.52
C CYS A 70 -4.62 9.45 -5.33
N GLY A 71 -5.87 9.45 -5.78
CA GLY A 71 -6.44 10.58 -6.54
C GLY A 71 -6.50 11.91 -5.77
N LYS A 72 -6.59 11.88 -4.42
CA LYS A 72 -6.65 13.10 -3.59
C LYS A 72 -5.28 13.64 -3.19
N CYS A 73 -4.44 12.81 -2.58
CA CYS A 73 -3.16 13.27 -1.99
C CYS A 73 -1.93 12.87 -2.80
N GLN A 74 -2.11 12.23 -3.96
CA GLN A 74 -1.04 11.85 -4.88
C GLN A 74 0.04 10.92 -4.28
N HIS A 75 -0.19 10.34 -3.10
CA HIS A 75 0.72 9.36 -2.52
C HIS A 75 0.64 8.02 -3.27
N MET A 76 1.79 7.41 -3.50
CA MET A 76 1.90 6.09 -4.09
C MET A 76 1.54 5.02 -3.06
N ILE A 77 0.63 4.11 -3.41
CA ILE A 77 0.18 3.03 -2.54
C ILE A 77 0.61 1.70 -3.14
N ALA A 78 1.44 0.96 -2.39
CA ALA A 78 1.77 -0.42 -2.67
C ALA A 78 0.79 -1.35 -1.93
N ARG A 79 0.39 -2.43 -2.59
CA ARG A 79 -0.42 -3.50 -1.99
C ARG A 79 0.22 -4.84 -2.31
N ILE A 80 0.39 -5.65 -1.28
CA ILE A 80 0.95 -7.01 -1.40
C ILE A 80 -0.20 -7.98 -1.70
N GLU A 81 -1.23 -8.05 -0.83
CA GLU A 81 -2.42 -8.90 -1.01
C GLU A 81 -3.69 -8.26 -0.41
N GLY A 82 -4.87 -8.91 -0.48
CA GLY A 82 -6.06 -8.51 0.29
C GLY A 82 -7.29 -8.07 -0.53
N CYS A 83 -8.02 -7.06 -0.08
CA CYS A 83 -9.22 -6.54 -0.77
C CYS A 83 -8.85 -5.46 -1.81
N ASN A 84 -9.67 -5.30 -2.85
CA ASN A 84 -9.52 -4.18 -3.78
C ASN A 84 -9.90 -2.83 -3.17
N VAL A 85 -10.49 -2.79 -1.97
CA VAL A 85 -10.80 -1.56 -1.25
C VAL A 85 -9.56 -1.10 -0.50
N VAL A 86 -9.10 0.11 -0.77
CA VAL A 86 -7.96 0.71 -0.07
C VAL A 86 -8.36 2.06 0.50
N ILE A 87 -7.92 2.32 1.73
CA ILE A 87 -8.08 3.59 2.43
C ILE A 87 -6.69 4.23 2.47
N CYS A 88 -6.57 5.43 1.90
CA CYS A 88 -5.33 6.20 1.96
C CYS A 88 -5.14 6.83 3.35
N ARG A 89 -3.90 7.22 3.69
CA ARG A 89 -3.60 7.98 4.91
C ARG A 89 -4.34 9.31 4.99
N CYS A 90 -4.73 9.89 3.86
CA CYS A 90 -5.57 11.09 3.82
C CYS A 90 -7.08 10.81 4.04
N GLY A 91 -7.48 9.57 4.35
CA GLY A 91 -8.87 9.16 4.54
C GLY A 91 -9.64 8.85 3.25
N TYR A 92 -9.05 9.07 2.07
CA TYR A 92 -9.72 8.77 0.80
C TYR A 92 -9.81 7.27 0.55
N LYS A 93 -11.05 6.76 0.38
CA LYS A 93 -11.35 5.35 0.11
C LYS A 93 -11.65 5.15 -1.35
N PHE A 94 -10.95 4.21 -1.98
CA PHE A 94 -11.08 3.95 -3.41
C PHE A 94 -10.72 2.51 -3.77
N CYS A 95 -11.06 2.13 -4.99
CA CYS A 95 -10.69 0.82 -5.53
C CYS A 95 -9.25 0.80 -6.04
N TYR A 96 -8.43 -0.13 -5.56
CA TYR A 96 -7.05 -0.32 -6.00
C TYR A 96 -6.93 -0.78 -7.46
N LYS A 97 -7.97 -1.41 -8.03
CA LYS A 97 -7.94 -1.90 -9.41
C LYS A 97 -8.34 -0.85 -10.44
N CYS A 98 -9.35 -0.01 -10.16
CA CYS A 98 -9.81 1.02 -11.10
C CYS A 98 -9.55 2.46 -10.65
N GLY A 99 -9.25 2.73 -9.38
CA GLY A 99 -9.04 4.08 -8.85
C GLY A 99 -10.32 4.84 -8.51
N ALA A 100 -11.49 4.28 -8.83
CA ALA A 100 -12.77 4.90 -8.55
C ALA A 100 -13.02 5.07 -7.05
N GLU A 101 -13.65 6.19 -6.69
CA GLU A 101 -14.07 6.49 -5.33
C GLU A 101 -15.03 5.42 -4.79
N TRP A 102 -14.87 5.04 -3.53
CA TRP A 102 -15.69 4.00 -2.91
C TRP A 102 -16.93 4.61 -2.22
N LYS A 103 -18.01 4.85 -2.98
CA LYS A 103 -19.32 5.31 -2.48
C LYS A 103 -20.35 4.16 -2.40
N GLU A 104 -21.55 4.44 -1.88
CA GLU A 104 -22.67 3.47 -1.86
C GLU A 104 -22.95 2.96 -3.28
N GLY A 105 -22.75 1.65 -3.50
CA GLY A 105 -22.75 1.01 -4.83
C GLY A 105 -21.37 0.50 -5.28
N GLY A 106 -20.27 1.07 -4.77
CA GLY A 106 -18.91 0.62 -5.03
C GLY A 106 -18.53 0.59 -6.52
N CYS A 107 -17.67 -0.36 -6.89
CA CYS A 107 -17.32 -0.63 -8.28
C CYS A 107 -17.45 -2.15 -8.55
N THR A 108 -17.51 -2.55 -9.82
CA THR A 108 -17.60 -3.96 -10.24
C THR A 108 -16.43 -4.84 -9.76
N HIS A 109 -15.34 -4.22 -9.29
CA HIS A 109 -14.18 -4.90 -8.71
C HIS A 109 -14.32 -5.20 -7.22
N ARG A 110 -15.53 -5.09 -6.65
CA ARG A 110 -15.83 -5.56 -5.29
C ARG A 110 -15.53 -7.05 -5.24
N VAL A 111 -14.38 -7.40 -4.66
CA VAL A 111 -14.11 -8.77 -4.26
C VAL A 111 -15.05 -9.03 -3.09
N THR A 112 -16.26 -9.47 -3.39
CA THR A 112 -16.98 -10.28 -2.44
C THR A 112 -16.04 -11.45 -2.18
N HIS A 113 -15.42 -11.50 -1.00
CA HIS A 113 -14.98 -12.76 -0.42
C HIS A 113 -16.22 -13.63 -0.09
N GLY A 114 -17.21 -13.65 -0.97
CA GLY A 114 -18.28 -14.61 -1.01
C GLY A 114 -17.72 -15.83 -1.70
N LEU A 115 -17.08 -16.70 -0.92
CA LEU A 115 -17.25 -18.16 -1.06
C LEU A 115 -17.01 -18.77 -2.45
N ILE A 116 -15.99 -18.36 -3.20
CA ILE A 116 -15.56 -19.09 -4.41
C ILE A 116 -14.09 -19.44 -4.17
N ASN A 117 -13.76 -20.62 -3.63
CA ASN A 117 -14.18 -21.95 -4.09
C ASN A 117 -14.78 -22.85 -2.98
N CYS A 118 -16.06 -22.65 -2.63
CA CYS A 118 -16.76 -23.50 -1.65
C CYS A 118 -16.76 -25.00 -2.02
N GLY A 119 -16.74 -25.36 -3.31
CA GLY A 119 -16.62 -26.76 -3.73
C GLY A 119 -15.32 -27.44 -3.32
N ILE A 120 -14.17 -26.80 -3.55
CA ILE A 120 -12.86 -27.37 -3.19
C ILE A 120 -12.69 -27.41 -1.66
N CYS A 121 -13.11 -26.36 -0.96
CA CYS A 121 -13.02 -26.33 0.50
C CYS A 121 -13.90 -27.40 1.16
N ILE A 122 -15.15 -27.61 0.68
CA ILE A 122 -16.01 -28.69 1.20
C ILE A 122 -15.41 -30.06 0.88
N VAL A 123 -14.92 -30.28 -0.35
CA VAL A 123 -14.30 -31.56 -0.74
C VAL A 123 -13.07 -31.84 0.13
N LEU A 124 -12.20 -30.85 0.37
CA LEU A 124 -11.03 -31.00 1.25
C LEU A 124 -11.44 -31.26 2.71
N VAL A 125 -12.46 -30.59 3.23
CA VAL A 125 -12.96 -30.83 4.60
C VAL A 125 -13.56 -32.24 4.73
N LEU A 126 -14.29 -32.72 3.72
CA LEU A 126 -14.84 -34.08 3.71
C LEU A 126 -13.75 -35.15 3.58
N ILE A 127 -12.71 -34.92 2.78
CA ILE A 127 -11.55 -35.81 2.66
C ILE A 127 -10.78 -35.86 3.99
N ILE A 128 -10.54 -34.71 4.62
CA ILE A 128 -9.85 -34.67 5.92
C ILE A 128 -10.70 -35.37 6.99
N ALA A 129 -12.01 -35.12 7.02
CA ALA A 129 -12.92 -35.77 7.97
C ALA A 129 -12.97 -37.30 7.76
N SER A 130 -13.03 -37.79 6.52
CA SER A 130 -13.06 -39.23 6.24
C SER A 130 -11.75 -39.91 6.60
N LEU A 131 -10.59 -39.27 6.35
CA LEU A 131 -9.29 -39.77 6.79
C LEU A 131 -9.19 -39.84 8.32
N LEU A 132 -9.64 -38.81 9.04
CA LEU A 132 -9.65 -38.83 10.50
C LEU A 132 -10.55 -39.92 11.07
N ILE A 133 -11.72 -40.13 10.45
CA ILE A 133 -12.64 -41.21 10.80
C ILE A 133 -11.98 -42.58 10.58
N LEU A 134 -11.35 -42.80 9.43
CA LEU A 134 -10.62 -44.05 9.15
C LEU A 134 -9.47 -44.28 10.12
N MET A 135 -8.72 -43.23 10.49
CA MET A 135 -7.66 -43.33 11.49
C MET A 135 -8.23 -43.66 12.88
N ALA A 136 -9.37 -43.08 13.27
CA ALA A 136 -10.04 -43.41 14.53
C ALA A 136 -10.57 -44.86 14.56
N TYR A 137 -11.16 -45.35 13.47
CA TYR A 137 -11.60 -46.75 13.35
C TYR A 137 -10.40 -47.72 13.25
N GLY A 138 -9.28 -47.31 12.65
CA GLY A 138 -8.03 -48.07 12.62
C GLY A 138 -7.37 -48.18 13.99
N LEU A 139 -7.38 -47.10 14.78
CA LEU A 139 -6.98 -47.15 16.18
C LEU A 139 -7.93 -48.03 17.02
N MET A 140 -9.24 -48.01 16.75
CA MET A 140 -10.19 -48.92 17.41
C MET A 140 -10.00 -50.39 17.00
N ALA A 141 -9.58 -50.67 15.77
CA ALA A 141 -9.25 -52.05 15.34
C ALA A 141 -7.94 -52.56 15.97
N CYS A 142 -7.00 -51.67 16.29
CA CYS A 142 -5.79 -52.04 17.05
C CYS A 142 -6.06 -52.14 18.57
N GLY A 143 -7.08 -51.43 19.08
CA GLY A 143 -7.51 -51.50 20.49
C GLY A 143 -8.50 -52.63 20.82
N TYR A 144 -9.25 -53.16 19.85
CA TYR A 144 -10.25 -54.21 20.09
C TYR A 144 -9.69 -55.65 20.01
N SER A 145 -8.44 -55.85 19.57
CA SER A 145 -7.79 -57.17 19.55
C SER A 145 -6.86 -57.46 20.74
N PHE A 146 -6.76 -56.57 21.73
CA PHE A 146 -5.90 -56.79 22.91
C PHE A 146 -6.64 -56.56 24.24
N CYS A 147 -7.77 -57.24 24.45
CA CYS A 147 -8.33 -57.44 25.80
C CYS A 147 -9.16 -58.74 25.94
N TYR A 148 -8.71 -59.85 25.34
CA TYR A 148 -9.08 -61.21 25.78
C TYR A 148 -7.84 -62.09 25.57
N THR A 149 -6.82 -62.00 26.40
CA THR A 149 -6.62 -63.01 27.44
C THR A 149 -5.50 -62.53 28.37
N CYS A 150 -5.85 -62.07 29.57
CA CYS A 150 -4.93 -62.09 30.69
C CYS A 150 -5.70 -62.42 31.96
N GLY A 151 -5.52 -63.65 32.44
CA GLY A 151 -5.56 -64.02 33.86
C GLY A 151 -6.92 -64.12 34.55
N ALA A 152 -7.53 -65.31 34.51
CA ALA A 152 -8.26 -65.84 35.65
C ALA A 152 -7.70 -67.23 35.96
N LYS A 153 -7.48 -67.46 37.26
CA LYS A 153 -6.80 -68.59 37.91
C LYS A 153 -7.25 -69.98 37.47
#